data_AF-A0A531BW07-F1
#
_entry.id   AF-A0A531BW07-F1
#
_cell.length_a   1.000
_cell.length_b   1.000
_cell.length_c   1.000
_cell.angle_alpha   90.00
_cell.angle_beta   90.00
_cell.angle_gamma   90.00
#
_symmetry.space_group_name_H-M   'P 1'
#
loop_
_entity.id
_entity.type
_entity.pdbx_description
1 polymer ?
#
loop_
_entity_poly.entity_id
_entity_poly.type
_entity_poly.pdbx_seq_one_letter_code
_entity_poly.pdbx_strand_id
1 'polypeptide(L)'
;MRASIEVADIFRTAGPAYRAAHAGHLSLAELKLMSAIEHCRTAALGGHVEACEACGQWRIAYNSCRNRHCPKCQGAAARTWLAARKAELLPVGYFHVVFTLPAEVAVIAFQNKAAVYDLLFKAASETMLTIAADPKHLGARIGITAVLHTWGSAMTHHPHVHMIVPGGGISPDGSRWISSRPAFLLPVRVLGKLFRRLFLTRLVALHDAGRLSFFGSMAHLTDRRAFLRHLAPVRKKRWVIYAKAPFAGPEAVLAYLSRYTHRVAISNSRLIRFDESGVTFRYKDYRHEGADRQQLMTLATDEFIRRFLLHVLPKGFHRIRH
;
A
#
# COMPACT_ATOMS: atom_id res chain seq x y z
N MET A 1 -9.34 1.59 -22.93
CA MET A 1 -9.27 0.16 -23.31
C MET A 1 -9.65 -0.68 -22.09
N ARG A 2 -10.73 -1.47 -22.17
CA ARG A 2 -11.14 -2.39 -21.09
C ARG A 2 -10.11 -3.54 -21.03
N ALA A 3 -9.71 -3.97 -19.85
CA ALA A 3 -8.85 -5.15 -19.73
C ALA A 3 -9.63 -6.38 -20.23
N SER A 4 -8.99 -7.24 -21.02
CA SER A 4 -9.59 -8.50 -21.50
C SER A 4 -9.84 -9.48 -20.36
N ILE A 5 -9.06 -9.39 -19.28
CA ILE A 5 -9.13 -10.24 -18.10
C ILE A 5 -9.18 -9.34 -16.86
N GLU A 6 -10.08 -9.63 -15.95
CA GLU A 6 -10.20 -8.98 -14.65
C GLU A 6 -9.96 -9.99 -13.51
N VAL A 7 -9.54 -9.50 -12.34
CA VAL A 7 -9.43 -10.34 -11.12
C VAL A 7 -10.78 -11.02 -10.79
N ALA A 8 -11.89 -10.38 -11.13
CA ALA A 8 -13.22 -10.96 -10.97
C ALA A 8 -13.42 -12.24 -11.80
N ASP A 9 -12.85 -12.32 -12.99
CA ASP A 9 -12.98 -13.51 -13.84
C ASP A 9 -12.21 -14.69 -13.22
N ILE A 10 -11.01 -14.42 -12.70
CA ILE A 10 -10.20 -15.41 -11.97
C ILE A 10 -10.95 -15.93 -10.74
N PHE A 11 -11.57 -15.05 -9.94
CA PHE A 11 -12.33 -15.49 -8.77
C PHE A 11 -13.61 -16.24 -9.14
N ARG A 12 -14.33 -15.86 -10.19
CA ARG A 12 -15.51 -16.62 -10.62
C ARG A 12 -15.14 -18.03 -11.06
N THR A 13 -14.04 -18.18 -11.80
CA THR A 13 -13.60 -19.49 -12.32
C THR A 13 -12.95 -20.35 -11.24
N ALA A 14 -11.98 -19.83 -10.49
CA ALA A 14 -11.15 -20.62 -9.58
C ALA A 14 -11.45 -20.40 -8.08
N GLY A 15 -12.25 -19.39 -7.73
CA GLY A 15 -12.60 -19.06 -6.35
C GLY A 15 -13.33 -20.17 -5.59
N PRO A 16 -14.30 -20.92 -6.19
CA PRO A 16 -14.94 -22.04 -5.50
C PRO A 16 -13.96 -23.13 -5.08
N ALA A 17 -13.10 -23.60 -5.99
CA ALA A 17 -12.08 -24.61 -5.70
C ALA A 17 -11.07 -24.10 -4.66
N TYR A 18 -10.64 -22.84 -4.77
CA TYR A 18 -9.75 -22.21 -3.79
C TYR A 18 -10.37 -22.18 -2.39
N ARG A 19 -11.64 -21.78 -2.26
CA ARG A 19 -12.33 -21.79 -0.96
C ARG A 19 -12.45 -23.18 -0.35
N ALA A 20 -12.70 -24.21 -1.17
CA ALA A 20 -12.77 -25.59 -0.71
C ALA A 20 -11.40 -26.10 -0.23
N ALA A 21 -10.35 -25.89 -1.03
CA ALA A 21 -8.99 -26.34 -0.69
C ALA A 21 -8.40 -25.63 0.53
N HIS A 22 -8.80 -24.38 0.81
CA HIS A 22 -8.31 -23.56 1.93
C HIS A 22 -9.36 -23.37 3.03
N ALA A 23 -10.30 -24.30 3.17
CA ALA A 23 -11.32 -24.25 4.21
C ALA A 23 -10.68 -24.18 5.61
N GLY A 24 -11.18 -23.28 6.47
CA GLY A 24 -10.61 -23.02 7.81
C GLY A 24 -9.35 -22.13 7.83
N HIS A 25 -8.75 -21.83 6.68
CA HIS A 25 -7.54 -21.01 6.58
C HIS A 25 -7.78 -19.61 5.98
N LEU A 26 -9.01 -19.32 5.54
CA LEU A 26 -9.41 -18.01 5.02
C LEU A 26 -10.14 -17.21 6.09
N SER A 27 -9.71 -15.97 6.29
CA SER A 27 -10.41 -15.04 7.18
C SER A 27 -11.75 -14.62 6.57
N LEU A 28 -12.70 -14.23 7.43
CA LEU A 28 -13.97 -13.65 6.98
C LEU A 28 -13.77 -12.42 6.06
N ALA A 29 -12.70 -11.65 6.28
CA ALA A 29 -12.38 -10.50 5.44
C ALA A 29 -11.97 -10.91 4.01
N GLU A 30 -11.20 -11.98 3.88
CA GLU A 30 -10.81 -12.54 2.58
C GLU A 30 -12.02 -13.13 1.85
N LEU A 31 -12.84 -13.93 2.53
CA LEU A 31 -14.07 -14.50 1.97
C LEU A 31 -15.02 -13.41 1.45
N LYS A 32 -15.30 -12.38 2.28
CA LYS A 32 -16.14 -11.25 1.88
C LYS A 32 -15.56 -10.47 0.70
N LEU A 33 -14.24 -10.33 0.64
CA LEU A 33 -13.59 -9.69 -0.49
C LEU A 33 -13.75 -10.50 -1.77
N MET A 34 -13.54 -11.83 -1.72
CA MET A 34 -13.68 -12.69 -2.89
C MET A 34 -15.08 -12.55 -3.48
N SER A 35 -16.11 -12.74 -2.64
CA SER A 35 -17.52 -12.59 -3.06
C SER A 35 -17.83 -11.18 -3.56
N ALA A 36 -17.29 -10.13 -2.93
CA ALA A 36 -17.50 -8.76 -3.41
C ALA A 36 -16.93 -8.54 -4.82
N ILE A 37 -15.74 -9.08 -5.09
CA ILE A 37 -15.08 -8.91 -6.39
C ILE A 37 -15.76 -9.77 -7.47
N GLU A 38 -16.20 -10.99 -7.15
CA GLU A 38 -16.96 -11.87 -8.05
C GLU A 38 -18.25 -11.19 -8.56
N HIS A 39 -19.05 -10.63 -7.66
CA HIS A 39 -20.33 -9.99 -8.01
C HIS A 39 -20.18 -8.56 -8.55
N CYS A 40 -18.98 -7.97 -8.48
CA CYS A 40 -18.77 -6.58 -8.85
C CYS A 40 -19.13 -6.31 -10.33
N ARG A 41 -20.03 -5.34 -10.57
CA ARG A 41 -20.52 -4.96 -11.91
C ARG A 41 -21.20 -6.13 -12.63
N THR A 42 -22.02 -6.88 -11.91
CA THR A 42 -22.91 -7.93 -12.44
C THR A 42 -24.35 -7.67 -11.98
N ALA A 43 -25.31 -8.39 -12.58
CA ALA A 43 -26.72 -8.30 -12.20
C ALA A 43 -26.98 -8.65 -10.73
N ALA A 44 -26.10 -9.42 -10.09
CA ALA A 44 -26.22 -9.77 -8.67
C ALA A 44 -26.19 -8.57 -7.72
N LEU A 45 -25.67 -7.42 -8.15
CA LEU A 45 -25.69 -6.17 -7.37
C LEU A 45 -26.75 -5.17 -7.86
N GLY A 46 -27.63 -5.59 -8.77
CA GLY A 46 -28.52 -4.70 -9.51
C GLY A 46 -27.78 -3.76 -10.46
N GLY A 47 -28.54 -2.89 -11.12
CA GLY A 47 -28.02 -1.90 -12.05
C GLY A 47 -29.10 -0.95 -12.52
N HIS A 48 -28.73 -0.07 -13.44
CA HIS A 48 -29.63 0.90 -14.06
C HIS A 48 -29.42 0.88 -15.58
N VAL A 49 -30.42 1.34 -16.31
CA VAL A 49 -30.32 1.56 -17.75
C VAL A 49 -29.88 3.00 -17.97
N GLU A 50 -28.80 3.18 -18.72
CA GLU A 50 -28.37 4.49 -19.21
C GLU A 50 -28.76 4.56 -20.67
N ALA A 51 -29.57 5.55 -21.05
CA ALA A 51 -29.99 5.78 -22.42
C ALA A 51 -29.59 7.20 -22.85
N CYS A 52 -29.09 7.33 -24.07
CA CYS A 52 -28.83 8.61 -24.70
C CYS A 52 -30.09 9.04 -25.46
N GLU A 53 -30.72 10.13 -25.03
CA GLU A 53 -31.93 10.67 -25.67
C GLU A 53 -31.65 11.18 -27.09
N ALA A 54 -30.40 11.54 -27.40
CA ALA A 54 -30.03 12.08 -28.72
C ALA A 54 -29.78 11.01 -29.79
N CYS A 55 -29.22 9.85 -29.43
CA CYS A 55 -28.88 8.80 -30.40
C CYS A 55 -29.56 7.45 -30.16
N GLY A 56 -30.42 7.34 -29.14
CA GLY A 56 -31.17 6.12 -28.81
C GLY A 56 -30.31 4.96 -28.28
N GLN A 57 -28.98 5.12 -28.19
CA GLN A 57 -28.10 4.11 -27.62
C GLN A 57 -28.40 3.96 -26.13
N TRP A 58 -28.56 2.71 -25.68
CA TRP A 58 -28.73 2.37 -24.28
C TRP A 58 -27.72 1.31 -23.85
N ARG A 59 -27.45 1.27 -22.55
CA ARG A 59 -26.63 0.22 -21.92
C ARG A 59 -27.12 -0.09 -20.52
N ILE A 60 -26.92 -1.33 -20.09
CA ILE A 60 -27.08 -1.71 -18.68
C ILE A 60 -25.78 -1.40 -17.94
N ALA A 61 -25.88 -0.57 -16.90
CA ALA A 61 -24.80 -0.23 -16.01
C ALA A 61 -25.01 -0.91 -14.64
N TYR A 62 -24.29 -2.00 -14.39
CA TYR A 62 -24.36 -2.70 -13.11
C TYR A 62 -23.66 -1.96 -11.97
N ASN A 63 -24.15 -2.14 -10.76
CA ASN A 63 -23.61 -1.52 -9.55
C ASN A 63 -22.23 -2.08 -9.15
N SER A 64 -21.44 -1.24 -8.49
CA SER A 64 -20.12 -1.61 -7.98
C SER A 64 -20.20 -2.24 -6.59
N CYS A 65 -19.32 -3.20 -6.27
CA CYS A 65 -19.26 -3.77 -4.92
C CYS A 65 -18.73 -2.81 -3.84
N ARG A 66 -18.16 -1.67 -4.23
CA ARG A 66 -17.55 -0.64 -3.36
C ARG A 66 -16.44 -1.16 -2.42
N ASN A 67 -15.99 -2.40 -2.58
CA ASN A 67 -14.92 -2.95 -1.76
C ASN A 67 -13.59 -2.23 -2.05
N ARG A 68 -12.89 -1.81 -0.99
CA ARG A 68 -11.63 -1.05 -1.06
C ARG A 68 -10.46 -1.80 -1.72
N HIS A 69 -10.60 -3.12 -1.90
CA HIS A 69 -9.60 -3.99 -2.53
C HIS A 69 -10.00 -4.43 -3.95
N CYS A 70 -11.16 -3.99 -4.47
CA CYS A 70 -11.59 -4.34 -5.83
C CYS A 70 -10.84 -3.49 -6.88
N PRO A 71 -10.03 -4.09 -7.78
CA PRO A 71 -9.29 -3.33 -8.80
C PRO A 71 -10.20 -2.51 -9.72
N LYS A 72 -11.44 -2.95 -9.93
CA LYS A 72 -12.44 -2.30 -10.78
C LYS A 72 -13.09 -1.08 -10.10
N CYS A 73 -13.37 -1.16 -8.80
CA CYS A 73 -14.01 -0.06 -8.07
C CYS A 73 -13.05 1.08 -7.74
N GLN A 74 -11.79 0.75 -7.47
CA GLN A 74 -10.83 1.71 -6.95
C GLN A 74 -10.50 2.86 -7.90
N GLY A 75 -10.63 2.68 -9.23
CA GLY A 75 -10.35 3.74 -10.19
C GLY A 75 -11.26 4.96 -10.06
N ALA A 76 -12.56 4.76 -9.82
CA ALA A 76 -13.50 5.87 -9.62
C ALA A 76 -13.28 6.55 -8.26
N ALA A 77 -13.14 5.74 -7.19
CA ALA A 77 -12.84 6.24 -5.85
C ALA A 77 -11.54 7.07 -5.83
N ALA A 78 -10.51 6.63 -6.55
CA ALA A 78 -9.25 7.36 -6.71
C ALA A 78 -9.46 8.76 -7.29
N ARG A 79 -10.30 8.90 -8.31
CA ARG A 79 -10.59 10.19 -8.96
C ARG A 79 -11.40 11.13 -8.07
N THR A 80 -12.41 10.60 -7.36
CA THR A 80 -13.18 11.40 -6.41
C THR A 80 -12.30 11.90 -5.26
N TRP A 81 -11.48 11.01 -4.69
CA TRP A 81 -10.52 11.39 -3.64
C TRP A 81 -9.51 12.42 -4.16
N LEU A 82 -9.03 12.23 -5.40
CA LEU A 82 -8.11 13.16 -6.05
C LEU A 82 -8.69 14.58 -6.18
N ALA A 83 -9.94 14.68 -6.65
CA ALA A 83 -10.62 15.96 -6.81
C ALA A 83 -10.76 16.69 -5.47
N ALA A 84 -11.14 15.97 -4.41
CA ALA A 84 -11.25 16.54 -3.06
C ALA A 84 -9.90 17.05 -2.53
N ARG A 85 -8.82 16.27 -2.70
CA ARG A 85 -7.48 16.65 -2.22
C ARG A 85 -6.82 17.75 -3.04
N LYS A 86 -7.26 17.97 -4.29
CA LYS A 86 -6.72 19.05 -5.13
C LYS A 86 -6.92 20.42 -4.50
N ALA A 87 -8.08 20.63 -3.87
CA ALA A 87 -8.41 21.89 -3.21
C ALA A 87 -7.54 22.19 -1.97
N GLU A 88 -6.88 21.18 -1.41
CA GLU A 88 -6.08 21.30 -0.19
C GLU A 88 -4.58 21.48 -0.47
N LEU A 89 -4.16 21.45 -1.75
CA LEU A 89 -2.76 21.57 -2.07
C LEU A 89 -2.26 23.01 -1.98
N LEU A 90 -1.20 23.17 -1.20
CA LEU A 90 -0.39 24.38 -1.18
C LEU A 90 0.39 24.53 -2.49
N PRO A 91 0.62 25.76 -2.99
CA PRO A 91 1.39 26.05 -4.19
C PRO A 91 2.90 25.94 -3.93
N VAL A 92 3.35 24.79 -3.44
CA VAL A 92 4.74 24.50 -3.10
C VAL A 92 5.20 23.22 -3.78
N GLY A 93 6.52 23.01 -3.86
CA GLY A 93 7.06 21.69 -4.19
C GLY A 93 6.62 20.66 -3.15
N TYR A 94 6.57 19.38 -3.52
CA TYR A 94 6.34 18.30 -2.57
C TYR A 94 7.53 17.35 -2.58
N PHE A 95 7.51 16.35 -1.71
CA PHE A 95 8.50 15.29 -1.60
C PHE A 95 7.79 13.95 -1.46
N HIS A 96 8.26 12.96 -2.21
CA HIS A 96 7.83 11.58 -2.06
C HIS A 96 8.86 10.83 -1.23
N VAL A 97 8.48 10.46 -0.01
CA VAL A 97 9.32 9.73 0.94
C VAL A 97 8.74 8.32 1.13
N VAL A 98 9.57 7.28 1.14
CA VAL A 98 9.14 5.89 1.35
C VAL A 98 9.92 5.28 2.50
N PHE A 99 9.19 4.73 3.46
CA PHE A 99 9.72 3.93 4.55
C PHE A 99 9.39 2.46 4.30
N THR A 100 10.41 1.62 4.15
CA THR A 100 10.24 0.20 3.84
C THR A 100 10.74 -0.67 4.99
N LEU A 101 9.95 -1.68 5.36
CA LEU A 101 10.37 -2.66 6.36
C LEU A 101 11.35 -3.68 5.75
N PRO A 102 12.44 -4.03 6.46
CA PRO A 102 13.29 -5.16 6.10
C PRO A 102 12.51 -6.48 6.08
N ALA A 103 12.97 -7.45 5.29
CA ALA A 103 12.28 -8.73 5.10
C ALA A 103 12.01 -9.48 6.42
N GLU A 104 12.97 -9.44 7.36
CA GLU A 104 12.87 -10.09 8.67
C GLU A 104 11.79 -9.48 9.56
N VAL A 105 11.46 -8.20 9.34
CA VAL A 105 10.36 -7.52 10.02
C VAL A 105 9.06 -7.70 9.24
N ALA A 106 9.11 -7.75 7.91
CA ALA A 106 7.95 -8.01 7.07
C ALA A 106 7.32 -9.37 7.39
N VAL A 107 8.10 -10.41 7.68
CA VAL A 107 7.56 -11.72 8.10
C VAL A 107 6.80 -11.64 9.43
N ILE A 108 7.24 -10.80 10.38
CA ILE A 108 6.50 -10.55 11.63
C ILE A 108 5.18 -9.83 11.30
N ALA A 109 5.23 -8.85 10.38
CA ALA A 109 4.05 -8.10 9.95
C ALA A 109 3.00 -8.97 9.24
N PHE A 110 3.41 -10.09 8.62
CA PHE A 110 2.50 -11.04 7.98
C PHE A 110 1.48 -11.61 8.96
N GLN A 111 1.93 -12.03 10.15
CA GLN A 111 1.07 -12.60 11.20
C GLN A 111 0.43 -11.50 12.09
N ASN A 112 1.02 -10.29 12.10
CA ASN A 112 0.63 -9.20 13.01
C ASN A 112 0.23 -7.92 12.26
N LYS A 113 -0.51 -8.05 11.15
CA LYS A 113 -0.80 -6.96 10.20
C LYS A 113 -1.25 -5.67 10.89
N ALA A 114 -2.27 -5.73 11.75
CA ALA A 114 -2.83 -4.54 12.39
C ALA A 114 -1.80 -3.80 13.26
N ALA A 115 -1.14 -4.52 14.18
CA ALA A 115 -0.19 -3.93 15.12
C ALA A 115 1.06 -3.39 14.41
N VAL A 116 1.64 -4.17 13.48
CA VAL A 116 2.89 -3.81 12.82
C VAL A 116 2.69 -2.72 11.77
N TYR A 117 1.57 -2.71 11.04
CA TYR A 117 1.27 -1.62 10.11
C TYR A 117 0.92 -0.32 10.83
N ASP A 118 0.23 -0.38 11.98
CA ASP A 118 0.01 0.81 12.81
C ASP A 118 1.34 1.38 13.33
N LEU A 119 2.23 0.50 13.81
CA LEU A 119 3.57 0.88 14.22
C LEU A 119 4.37 1.51 13.06
N LEU A 120 4.28 0.96 11.85
CA LEU A 120 4.94 1.51 10.66
C LEU A 120 4.50 2.96 10.40
N PHE A 121 3.21 3.26 10.45
CA PHE A 121 2.73 4.64 10.34
C PHE A 121 3.29 5.55 11.43
N LYS A 122 3.19 5.13 12.69
CA LYS A 122 3.61 5.94 13.84
C LYS A 122 5.10 6.24 13.80
N ALA A 123 5.93 5.21 13.62
CA ALA A 123 7.38 5.37 13.60
C ALA A 123 7.86 6.21 12.39
N ALA A 124 7.25 6.04 11.21
CA ALA A 124 7.61 6.82 10.04
C ALA A 124 7.21 8.29 10.17
N SER A 125 5.99 8.57 10.65
CA SER A 125 5.49 9.96 10.79
C SER A 125 6.25 10.71 11.87
N GLU A 126 6.48 10.09 13.02
CA GLU A 126 7.29 10.67 14.09
C GLU A 126 8.72 10.94 13.64
N THR A 127 9.33 10.01 12.90
CA THR A 127 10.67 10.24 12.34
C THR A 127 10.71 11.50 11.47
N MET A 128 9.72 11.68 10.60
CA MET A 128 9.63 12.85 9.73
C MET A 128 9.40 14.14 10.54
N LEU A 129 8.45 14.13 11.47
CA LEU A 129 8.11 15.30 12.29
C LEU A 129 9.26 15.72 13.19
N THR A 130 9.92 14.77 13.87
CA THR A 130 11.07 15.05 14.73
C THR A 130 12.25 15.64 13.95
N ILE A 131 12.63 15.04 12.81
CA ILE A 131 13.77 15.52 12.02
C ILE A 131 13.45 16.84 11.30
N ALA A 132 12.20 17.06 10.88
CA ALA A 132 11.79 18.33 10.29
C ALA A 132 11.80 19.49 11.29
N ALA A 133 11.42 19.24 12.54
CA ALA A 133 11.38 20.26 13.58
C ALA A 133 12.78 20.71 14.05
N ASP A 134 13.82 19.91 13.85
CA ASP A 134 15.21 20.25 14.23
C ASP A 134 15.74 21.44 13.38
N PRO A 135 16.14 22.57 13.99
CA PRO A 135 16.72 23.73 13.30
C PRO A 135 18.01 23.41 12.54
N LYS A 136 18.74 22.35 12.91
CA LYS A 136 19.91 21.85 12.15
C LYS A 136 19.51 21.21 10.82
N HIS A 137 18.22 21.01 10.59
CA HIS A 137 17.66 20.43 9.38
C HIS A 137 16.71 21.42 8.71
N LEU A 138 15.40 21.34 8.97
CA LEU A 138 14.40 22.24 8.37
C LEU A 138 13.92 23.29 9.38
N GLY A 139 13.82 22.95 10.67
CA GLY A 139 13.31 23.84 11.70
C GLY A 139 11.82 24.18 11.57
N ALA A 140 11.01 23.29 10.99
CA ALA A 140 9.61 23.57 10.66
C ALA A 140 8.65 22.42 10.99
N ARG A 141 7.41 22.77 11.29
CA ARG A 141 6.28 21.84 11.43
C ARG A 141 5.70 21.54 10.05
N ILE A 142 5.99 20.35 9.55
CA ILE A 142 5.54 19.86 8.24
C ILE A 142 4.17 19.17 8.32
N GLY A 143 3.44 19.16 7.20
CA GLY A 143 2.29 18.27 6.99
C GLY A 143 2.71 16.98 6.28
N ILE A 144 1.99 15.88 6.50
CA ILE A 144 2.27 14.59 5.87
C ILE A 144 0.95 14.00 5.35
N THR A 145 0.98 13.34 4.20
CA THR A 145 -0.08 12.38 3.83
C THR A 145 0.59 11.04 3.57
N ALA A 146 0.27 10.05 4.40
CA ALA A 146 0.87 8.74 4.43
C ALA A 146 -0.07 7.67 3.87
N VAL A 147 0.45 6.75 3.06
CA VAL A 147 -0.30 5.67 2.41
C VAL A 147 0.43 4.35 2.58
N LEU A 148 -0.24 3.36 3.17
CA LEU A 148 0.31 2.01 3.33
C LEU A 148 0.15 1.18 2.05
N HIS A 149 1.26 0.59 1.62
CA HIS A 149 1.33 -0.46 0.60
C HIS A 149 1.90 -1.72 1.23
N THR A 150 1.37 -2.89 0.87
CA THR A 150 1.83 -4.17 1.44
C THR A 150 2.40 -5.13 0.41
N TRP A 151 2.61 -4.67 -0.82
CA TRP A 151 3.04 -5.50 -1.95
C TRP A 151 4.16 -4.88 -2.80
N GLY A 152 5.02 -5.74 -3.35
CA GLY A 152 5.89 -5.41 -4.47
C GLY A 152 5.16 -5.54 -5.81
N SER A 153 5.86 -5.24 -6.92
CA SER A 153 5.25 -5.39 -8.25
C SER A 153 4.82 -6.84 -8.53
N ALA A 154 5.59 -7.84 -8.10
CA ALA A 154 5.26 -9.27 -8.21
C ALA A 154 4.19 -9.77 -7.20
N MET A 155 3.47 -8.86 -6.52
CA MET A 155 2.50 -9.17 -5.46
C MET A 155 3.10 -9.94 -4.26
N THR A 156 4.42 -9.81 -4.06
CA THR A 156 5.09 -10.35 -2.88
C THR A 156 4.86 -9.42 -1.69
N HIS A 157 4.81 -9.98 -0.47
CA HIS A 157 4.64 -9.18 0.75
C HIS A 157 5.80 -8.21 0.94
N HIS A 158 5.48 -6.93 0.92
CA HIS A 158 6.45 -5.85 0.99
C HIS A 158 5.81 -4.63 1.66
N PRO A 159 5.67 -4.60 2.99
CA PRO A 159 5.06 -3.49 3.71
C PRO A 159 5.95 -2.25 3.70
N HIS A 160 5.39 -1.15 3.19
CA HIS A 160 6.03 0.16 3.13
C HIS A 160 4.97 1.27 3.18
N VAL A 161 5.37 2.44 3.65
CA VAL A 161 4.52 3.63 3.66
C VAL A 161 5.10 4.66 2.72
N HIS A 162 4.27 5.10 1.77
CA HIS A 162 4.52 6.27 0.94
C HIS A 162 4.04 7.51 1.68
N MET A 163 4.88 8.52 1.78
CA MET A 163 4.55 9.83 2.33
C MET A 163 4.70 10.89 1.26
N ILE A 164 3.69 11.75 1.17
CA ILE A 164 3.76 13.01 0.45
C ILE A 164 3.88 14.13 1.47
N VAL A 165 4.90 14.95 1.30
CA VAL A 165 5.31 15.97 2.26
C VAL A 165 5.49 17.28 1.50
N PRO A 166 4.88 18.40 1.90
CA PRO A 166 5.17 19.70 1.32
C PRO A 166 6.66 20.05 1.47
N GLY A 167 7.19 20.83 0.54
CA GLY A 167 8.57 21.28 0.50
C GLY A 167 8.84 22.41 1.49
N GLY A 168 8.41 22.25 2.73
CA GLY A 168 8.46 23.22 3.79
C GLY A 168 7.40 22.96 4.85
N GLY A 169 7.35 23.83 5.85
CA GLY A 169 6.38 23.76 6.94
C GLY A 169 6.17 25.11 7.61
N ILE A 170 5.33 25.14 8.62
CA ILE A 170 5.09 26.33 9.43
C ILE A 170 6.20 26.46 10.48
N SER A 171 6.67 27.67 10.75
CA SER A 171 7.62 27.93 11.83
C SER A 171 7.09 27.45 13.20
N PRO A 172 7.97 27.15 14.17
CA PRO A 172 7.53 26.63 15.47
C PRO A 172 6.55 27.55 16.22
N ASP A 173 6.68 28.86 16.03
CA ASP A 173 5.82 29.92 16.57
C ASP A 173 4.53 30.17 15.75
N GLY A 174 4.36 29.50 14.60
CA GLY A 174 3.18 29.66 13.76
C GLY A 174 3.19 30.88 12.82
N SER A 175 4.21 31.75 12.91
CA SER A 175 4.18 33.07 12.28
C SER A 175 4.45 33.09 10.78
N ARG A 176 5.19 32.11 10.26
CA ARG A 176 5.64 32.12 8.86
C ARG A 176 5.85 30.74 8.26
N TRP A 177 5.93 30.70 6.94
CA TRP A 177 6.36 29.51 6.20
C TRP A 177 7.89 29.40 6.16
N ILE A 178 8.40 28.18 6.30
CA ILE A 178 9.82 27.83 6.15
C ILE A 178 9.93 26.84 4.98
N SER A 179 10.49 27.30 3.87
CA SER A 179 10.72 26.47 2.68
C SER A 179 11.92 25.55 2.85
N SER A 180 11.78 24.32 2.36
CA SER A 180 12.91 23.42 2.11
C SER A 180 13.70 23.87 0.88
N ARG A 181 14.86 23.24 0.65
CA ARG A 181 15.63 23.47 -0.58
C ARG A 181 14.95 22.76 -1.76
N PRO A 182 15.02 23.28 -3.00
CA PRO A 182 14.23 22.79 -4.15
C PRO A 182 14.29 21.28 -4.43
N ALA A 183 15.41 20.62 -4.14
CA ALA A 183 15.59 19.18 -4.36
C ALA A 183 15.95 18.41 -3.08
N PHE A 184 15.82 19.04 -1.91
CA PHE A 184 16.26 18.45 -0.65
C PHE A 184 15.32 18.84 0.49
N LEU A 185 14.65 17.82 1.05
CA LEU A 185 13.79 17.96 2.22
C LEU A 185 14.54 17.64 3.51
N LEU A 186 14.95 16.38 3.69
CA LEU A 186 15.63 15.90 4.89
C LEU A 186 16.67 14.81 4.56
N PRO A 187 17.73 14.67 5.36
CA PRO A 187 18.77 13.68 5.11
C PRO A 187 18.30 12.25 5.40
N VAL A 188 18.16 11.42 4.35
CA VAL A 188 17.66 10.03 4.45
C VAL A 188 18.46 9.12 5.39
N ARG A 189 19.75 9.39 5.59
CA ARG A 189 20.59 8.63 6.55
C ARG A 189 20.17 8.89 7.99
N VAL A 190 19.79 10.12 8.32
CA VAL A 190 19.32 10.50 9.67
C VAL A 190 17.93 9.92 9.91
N LEU A 191 17.03 10.09 8.93
CA LEU A 191 15.70 9.47 8.95
C LEU A 191 15.82 7.94 9.17
N GLY A 192 16.73 7.27 8.45
CA GLY A 192 16.89 5.81 8.52
C GLY A 192 17.35 5.34 9.90
N LYS A 193 18.24 6.09 10.56
CA LYS A 193 18.72 5.79 11.91
C LYS A 193 17.60 5.96 12.95
N LEU A 194 16.87 7.08 12.91
CA LEU A 194 15.80 7.35 13.87
C LEU A 194 14.62 6.38 13.67
N PHE A 195 14.19 6.17 12.43
CA PHE A 195 13.10 5.23 12.11
C PHE A 195 13.40 3.83 12.62
N ARG A 196 14.60 3.30 12.32
CA ARG A 196 15.03 1.98 12.82
C ARG A 196 14.96 1.90 14.34
N ARG A 197 15.45 2.93 15.04
CA ARG A 197 15.40 2.98 16.51
C ARG A 197 13.96 2.96 17.02
N LEU A 198 13.14 3.91 16.58
CA LEU A 198 11.74 4.04 17.02
C LEU A 198 10.95 2.76 16.73
N PHE A 199 11.09 2.22 15.53
CA PHE A 199 10.37 1.03 15.11
C PHE A 199 10.77 -0.19 15.95
N LEU A 200 12.08 -0.47 16.09
CA LEU A 200 12.54 -1.66 16.83
C LEU A 200 12.23 -1.56 18.32
N THR A 201 12.39 -0.38 18.94
CA THR A 201 12.03 -0.18 20.34
C THR A 201 10.55 -0.49 20.59
N ARG A 202 9.66 0.06 19.76
CA ARG A 202 8.21 -0.14 19.93
C ARG A 202 7.75 -1.53 19.51
N LEU A 203 8.43 -2.16 18.54
CA LEU A 203 8.15 -3.55 18.19
C LEU A 203 8.48 -4.48 19.36
N VAL A 204 9.60 -4.27 20.05
CA VAL A 204 9.92 -4.99 21.30
C VAL A 204 8.89 -4.71 22.38
N ALA A 205 8.43 -3.45 22.54
CA ALA A 205 7.36 -3.14 23.50
C ALA A 205 6.03 -3.85 23.18
N LEU A 206 5.68 -4.01 21.89
CA LEU A 206 4.50 -4.79 21.49
C LEU A 206 4.67 -6.28 21.83
N HIS A 207 5.88 -6.82 21.67
CA HIS A 207 6.21 -8.20 22.07
C HIS A 207 6.10 -8.38 23.58
N ASP A 208 6.77 -7.52 24.35
CA ASP A 208 6.80 -7.55 25.82
C ASP A 208 5.38 -7.41 26.42
N ALA A 209 4.49 -6.69 25.73
CA ALA A 209 3.08 -6.54 26.11
C ALA A 209 2.16 -7.69 25.64
N GLY A 210 2.69 -8.76 25.04
CA GLY A 210 1.90 -9.89 24.54
C GLY A 210 0.98 -9.55 23.36
N ARG A 211 1.25 -8.44 22.65
CA ARG A 211 0.41 -7.94 21.55
C ARG A 211 0.81 -8.47 20.17
N LEU A 212 1.82 -9.33 20.11
CA LEU A 212 2.22 -10.03 18.89
C LEU A 212 1.94 -11.51 19.06
N SER A 213 1.33 -12.10 18.03
CA SER A 213 1.06 -13.53 17.95
C SER A 213 2.00 -14.17 16.94
N PHE A 214 2.47 -15.37 17.25
CA PHE A 214 3.37 -16.13 16.38
C PHE A 214 2.87 -17.56 16.22
N PHE A 215 2.89 -18.05 14.98
CA PHE A 215 2.37 -19.37 14.62
C PHE A 215 3.31 -20.13 13.69
N GLY A 216 3.14 -21.46 13.64
CA GLY A 216 3.91 -22.35 12.76
C GLY A 216 5.41 -22.25 12.99
N SER A 217 6.18 -22.09 11.92
CA SER A 217 7.65 -21.96 11.98
C SER A 217 8.16 -20.78 12.81
N MET A 218 7.31 -19.77 13.07
CA MET A 218 7.65 -18.62 13.90
C MET A 218 7.19 -18.72 15.36
N ALA A 219 6.52 -19.81 15.77
CA ALA A 219 5.99 -19.95 17.14
C ALA A 219 7.05 -19.75 18.24
N HIS A 220 8.30 -20.12 17.97
CA HIS A 220 9.44 -19.90 18.87
C HIS A 220 9.73 -18.41 19.16
N LEU A 221 9.27 -17.49 18.32
CA LEU A 221 9.41 -16.04 18.53
C LEU A 221 8.51 -15.48 19.64
N THR A 222 7.60 -16.30 20.20
CA THR A 222 6.89 -15.95 21.44
C THR A 222 7.87 -15.81 22.61
N ASP A 223 8.94 -16.60 22.64
CA ASP A 223 10.03 -16.42 23.60
C ASP A 223 10.78 -15.10 23.31
N ARG A 224 10.92 -14.27 24.34
CA ARG A 224 11.56 -12.96 24.22
C ARG A 224 13.03 -13.05 23.79
N ARG A 225 13.77 -14.05 24.26
CA ARG A 225 15.20 -14.19 23.90
C ARG A 225 15.33 -14.56 22.42
N ALA A 226 14.50 -15.48 21.92
CA ALA A 226 14.41 -15.82 20.51
C ALA A 226 14.01 -14.62 19.65
N PHE A 227 13.01 -13.84 20.09
CA PHE A 227 12.59 -12.63 19.40
C PHE A 227 13.72 -11.60 19.27
N LEU A 228 14.45 -11.34 20.35
CA LEU A 228 15.59 -10.41 20.34
C LEU A 228 16.74 -10.91 19.46
N ARG A 229 16.99 -12.22 19.41
CA ARG A 229 17.96 -12.83 18.48
C ARG A 229 17.52 -12.65 17.02
N HIS A 230 16.24 -12.87 16.71
CA HIS A 230 15.68 -12.64 15.36
C HIS A 230 15.86 -11.19 14.90
N LEU A 231 15.72 -10.22 15.80
CA LEU A 231 15.91 -8.80 15.49
C LEU A 231 17.38 -8.33 15.48
N ALA A 232 18.31 -9.12 16.00
CA ALA A 232 19.71 -8.70 16.14
C ALA A 232 20.38 -8.31 14.80
N PRO A 233 20.21 -9.08 13.69
CA PRO A 233 20.74 -8.68 12.38
C PRO A 233 20.13 -7.36 11.89
N VAL A 234 18.83 -7.17 12.12
CA VAL A 234 18.05 -6.01 11.65
C VAL A 234 18.51 -4.69 12.29
N ARG A 235 19.04 -4.74 13.52
CA ARG A 235 19.61 -3.57 14.22
C ARG A 235 20.84 -3.00 13.51
N LYS A 236 21.66 -3.86 12.91
CA LYS A 236 22.90 -3.49 12.23
C LYS A 236 22.66 -3.10 10.77
N LYS A 237 21.60 -3.62 10.14
CA LYS A 237 21.25 -3.30 8.75
C LYS A 237 20.93 -1.82 8.56
N ARG A 238 21.28 -1.29 7.39
CA ARG A 238 20.80 0.01 6.92
C ARG A 238 19.34 -0.14 6.47
N TRP A 239 18.45 0.65 7.07
CA TRP A 239 17.05 0.68 6.67
C TRP A 239 16.89 1.62 5.49
N VAL A 240 16.22 1.14 4.45
CA VAL A 240 16.08 1.88 3.19
C VAL A 240 14.97 2.92 3.36
N ILE A 241 15.37 4.18 3.23
CA ILE A 241 14.45 5.30 3.04
C ILE A 241 14.77 5.90 1.69
N TYR A 242 13.73 6.04 0.88
CA TYR A 242 13.80 6.73 -0.39
C TYR A 242 13.15 8.10 -0.23
N ALA A 243 13.81 9.17 -0.65
CA ALA A 243 13.23 10.50 -0.68
C ALA A 243 13.58 11.15 -2.02
N LYS A 244 12.58 11.66 -2.73
CA LYS A 244 12.78 12.42 -3.97
C LYS A 244 11.83 13.61 -4.05
N ALA A 245 12.23 14.63 -4.78
CA ALA A 245 11.28 15.59 -5.32
C ALA A 245 10.36 14.85 -6.34
N PRO A 246 9.02 14.92 -6.23
CA PRO A 246 8.08 14.50 -7.24
C PRO A 246 8.20 15.46 -8.42
N PHE A 247 8.07 14.88 -9.61
CA PHE A 247 8.16 15.60 -10.86
C PHE A 247 7.05 16.65 -10.99
N ALA A 248 7.39 17.84 -11.46
CA ALA A 248 6.50 18.77 -12.18
C ALA A 248 5.26 19.36 -11.45
N GLY A 249 5.33 19.60 -10.13
CA GLY A 249 4.35 20.46 -9.43
C GLY A 249 3.16 19.75 -8.76
N PRO A 250 2.24 20.51 -8.12
CA PRO A 250 1.14 19.98 -7.29
C PRO A 250 0.20 18.99 -8.02
N GLU A 251 -0.12 19.22 -9.28
CA GLU A 251 -0.99 18.36 -10.10
C GLU A 251 -0.37 16.99 -10.34
N ALA A 252 0.94 16.93 -10.55
CA ALA A 252 1.67 15.69 -10.74
C ALA A 252 1.76 14.89 -9.42
N VAL A 253 1.85 15.59 -8.28
CA VAL A 253 1.76 14.99 -6.93
C VAL A 253 0.39 14.36 -6.71
N LEU A 254 -0.68 15.00 -7.17
CA LEU A 254 -2.05 14.49 -7.12
C LEU A 254 -2.22 13.25 -8.02
N ALA A 255 -1.81 13.33 -9.29
CA ALA A 255 -1.84 12.19 -10.20
C ALA A 255 -0.99 11.02 -9.69
N TYR A 256 0.10 11.33 -8.97
CA TYR A 256 0.85 10.36 -8.21
C TYR A 256 -0.01 9.81 -7.05
N LEU A 257 -0.45 10.62 -6.10
CA LEU A 257 -1.24 10.25 -4.92
C LEU A 257 -2.46 9.38 -5.24
N SER A 258 -3.28 9.74 -6.22
CA SER A 258 -4.47 8.97 -6.62
C SER A 258 -4.12 7.52 -7.01
N ARG A 259 -3.00 7.32 -7.71
CA ARG A 259 -2.54 6.00 -8.11
C ARG A 259 -2.05 5.14 -6.95
N TYR A 260 -1.51 5.74 -5.87
CA TYR A 260 -1.01 4.99 -4.71
C TYR A 260 -2.09 4.82 -3.63
N THR A 261 -2.93 5.82 -3.41
CA THR A 261 -3.97 5.83 -2.37
C THR A 261 -5.04 4.77 -2.58
N HIS A 262 -5.31 4.40 -3.83
CA HIS A 262 -6.36 3.47 -4.23
C HIS A 262 -5.84 2.25 -4.97
N ARG A 263 -4.52 2.08 -5.05
CA ARG A 263 -3.94 0.87 -5.63
C ARG A 263 -4.27 -0.34 -4.77
N VAL A 264 -4.46 -1.45 -5.44
CA VAL A 264 -4.56 -2.79 -4.84
C VAL A 264 -3.37 -3.62 -5.33
N ALA A 265 -3.25 -4.86 -4.84
CA ALA A 265 -2.14 -5.76 -5.15
C ALA A 265 -1.77 -5.77 -6.65
N ILE A 266 -2.79 -5.75 -7.52
CA ILE A 266 -2.62 -5.70 -8.97
C ILE A 266 -3.79 -4.96 -9.65
N SER A 267 -3.52 -4.21 -10.71
CA SER A 267 -4.55 -3.63 -11.57
C SER A 267 -4.93 -4.60 -12.69
N ASN A 268 -6.19 -4.63 -13.11
CA ASN A 268 -6.64 -5.49 -14.22
C ASN A 268 -5.82 -5.28 -15.49
N SER A 269 -5.36 -4.06 -15.78
CA SER A 269 -4.49 -3.76 -16.92
C SER A 269 -3.13 -4.45 -16.93
N ARG A 270 -2.72 -5.06 -15.82
CA ARG A 270 -1.49 -5.86 -15.73
C ARG A 270 -1.71 -7.33 -16.05
N LEU A 271 -2.94 -7.82 -15.99
CA LEU A 271 -3.28 -9.19 -16.36
C LEU A 271 -3.21 -9.34 -17.88
N ILE A 272 -2.55 -10.39 -18.34
CA ILE A 272 -2.29 -10.64 -19.76
C ILE A 272 -3.01 -11.92 -20.21
N ARG A 273 -2.93 -12.98 -19.41
CA ARG A 273 -3.50 -14.29 -19.74
C ARG A 273 -3.98 -15.01 -18.49
N PHE A 274 -5.04 -15.79 -18.64
CA PHE A 274 -5.56 -16.71 -17.63
C PHE A 274 -6.06 -17.96 -18.37
N ASP A 275 -5.37 -19.08 -18.16
CA ASP A 275 -5.62 -20.37 -18.80
C ASP A 275 -5.18 -21.52 -17.87
N GLU A 276 -5.08 -22.75 -18.40
CA GLU A 276 -4.66 -23.94 -17.67
C GLU A 276 -3.25 -23.83 -17.05
N SER A 277 -2.36 -23.00 -17.63
CA SER A 277 -1.01 -22.74 -17.08
C SER A 277 -1.02 -21.78 -15.89
N GLY A 278 -2.15 -21.09 -15.65
CA GLY A 278 -2.35 -20.17 -14.54
C GLY A 278 -2.57 -18.73 -15.00
N VAL A 279 -2.13 -17.77 -14.18
CA VAL A 279 -2.35 -16.33 -14.38
C VAL A 279 -1.04 -15.64 -14.76
N THR A 280 -0.97 -15.11 -15.98
CA THR A 280 0.17 -14.32 -16.49
C THR A 280 -0.09 -12.83 -16.33
N PHE A 281 0.88 -12.11 -15.74
CA PHE A 281 0.80 -10.67 -15.59
C PHE A 281 2.14 -9.94 -15.72
N ARG A 282 2.07 -8.66 -16.12
CA ARG A 282 3.23 -7.76 -16.19
C ARG A 282 3.67 -7.33 -14.81
N TYR A 283 4.95 -7.41 -14.50
CA TYR A 283 5.57 -6.87 -13.29
C TYR A 283 6.84 -6.08 -13.61
N LYS A 284 7.28 -5.28 -12.63
CA LYS A 284 8.54 -4.55 -12.70
C LYS A 284 9.64 -5.38 -12.04
N ASP A 285 10.64 -5.80 -12.80
CA ASP A 285 11.87 -6.35 -12.24
C ASP A 285 12.87 -5.21 -12.03
N TYR A 286 13.12 -4.89 -10.76
CA TYR A 286 13.99 -3.77 -10.37
C TYR A 286 15.48 -4.10 -10.51
N ARG A 287 15.83 -5.33 -10.90
CA ARG A 287 17.20 -5.73 -11.25
C ARG A 287 17.60 -5.23 -12.64
N HIS A 288 16.63 -4.92 -13.50
CA HIS A 288 16.82 -4.43 -14.86
C HIS A 288 16.48 -2.94 -14.97
N GLU A 289 17.15 -2.22 -15.86
CA GLU A 289 16.88 -0.81 -16.16
C GLU A 289 16.09 -0.64 -17.47
N GLY A 290 15.61 0.57 -17.75
CA GLY A 290 14.95 0.89 -19.02
C GLY A 290 13.67 0.08 -19.30
N ALA A 291 13.49 -0.29 -20.57
CA ALA A 291 12.32 -1.04 -21.05
C ALA A 291 12.28 -2.48 -20.50
N ASP A 292 13.45 -3.10 -20.32
CA ASP A 292 13.62 -4.47 -19.81
C ASP A 292 13.16 -4.63 -18.36
N ARG A 293 12.92 -3.51 -17.68
CA ARG A 293 12.26 -3.49 -16.37
C ARG A 293 10.84 -4.06 -16.41
N GLN A 294 10.13 -4.01 -17.55
CA GLN A 294 8.78 -4.60 -17.66
C GLN A 294 8.90 -6.06 -18.10
N GLN A 295 8.61 -6.98 -17.17
CA GLN A 295 8.71 -8.42 -17.40
C GLN A 295 7.35 -9.10 -17.22
N LEU A 296 7.22 -10.33 -17.71
CA LEU A 296 6.05 -11.19 -17.51
C LEU A 296 6.36 -12.27 -16.48
N MET A 297 5.37 -12.62 -15.66
CA MET A 297 5.42 -13.83 -14.85
C MET A 297 4.08 -14.55 -14.89
N THR A 298 4.13 -15.88 -14.82
CA THR A 298 2.96 -16.75 -14.68
C THR A 298 3.01 -17.39 -13.30
N LEU A 299 1.89 -17.34 -12.59
CA LEU A 299 1.70 -18.04 -11.33
C LEU A 299 0.59 -19.08 -11.51
N ALA A 300 0.72 -20.22 -10.83
CA ALA A 300 -0.43 -21.10 -10.63
C ALA A 300 -1.61 -20.30 -10.05
N THR A 301 -2.83 -20.62 -10.46
CA THR A 301 -4.02 -19.85 -10.11
C THR A 301 -4.20 -19.73 -8.59
N ASP A 302 -3.95 -20.82 -7.86
CA ASP A 302 -3.97 -20.85 -6.40
C ASP A 302 -2.98 -19.85 -5.77
N GLU A 303 -1.73 -19.84 -6.26
CA GLU A 303 -0.69 -18.92 -5.81
C GLU A 303 -1.04 -17.46 -6.12
N PHE A 304 -1.64 -17.19 -7.28
CA PHE A 304 -2.11 -15.86 -7.63
C PHE A 304 -3.18 -15.36 -6.64
N ILE A 305 -4.18 -16.20 -6.35
CA ILE A 305 -5.25 -15.87 -5.39
C ILE A 305 -4.64 -15.65 -4.00
N ARG A 306 -3.75 -16.55 -3.54
CA ARG A 306 -3.07 -16.41 -2.24
C ARG A 306 -2.31 -15.09 -2.13
N ARG A 307 -1.51 -14.74 -3.15
CA ARG A 307 -0.79 -13.45 -3.18
C ARG A 307 -1.73 -12.27 -3.21
N PHE A 308 -2.87 -12.36 -3.90
CA PHE A 308 -3.85 -11.27 -3.90
C PHE A 308 -4.45 -11.05 -2.51
N LEU A 309 -4.90 -12.14 -1.87
CA LEU A 309 -5.55 -12.12 -0.54
C LEU A 309 -4.59 -11.72 0.58
N LEU A 310 -3.29 -11.97 0.40
CA LEU A 310 -2.27 -11.52 1.34
C LEU A 310 -2.35 -10.01 1.65
N HIS A 311 -2.82 -9.21 0.70
CA HIS A 311 -2.91 -7.76 0.80
C HIS A 311 -4.27 -7.26 1.30
N VAL A 312 -5.18 -8.15 1.72
CA VAL A 312 -6.37 -7.76 2.48
C VAL A 312 -5.94 -7.12 3.79
N LEU A 313 -6.41 -5.89 4.00
CA LEU A 313 -6.13 -5.13 5.22
C LEU A 313 -7.15 -5.49 6.31
N PRO A 314 -6.75 -5.49 7.60
CA PRO A 314 -7.68 -5.72 8.70
C PRO A 314 -8.90 -4.79 8.66
N LYS A 315 -10.06 -5.27 9.14
CA LYS A 315 -11.29 -4.47 9.23
C LYS A 315 -11.02 -3.19 10.03
N GLY A 316 -11.54 -2.06 9.58
CA GLY A 316 -11.34 -0.75 10.22
C GLY A 316 -9.93 -0.15 10.04
N PHE A 317 -8.99 -0.86 9.43
CA PHE A 317 -7.64 -0.31 9.26
C PHE A 317 -7.62 0.76 8.16
N HIS A 318 -7.26 2.00 8.53
CA HIS A 318 -7.14 3.11 7.58
C HIS A 318 -5.82 3.04 6.81
N ARG A 319 -5.91 2.84 5.48
CA ARG A 319 -4.76 2.77 4.56
C ARG A 319 -4.09 4.13 4.33
N ILE A 320 -4.83 5.22 4.50
CA ILE A 320 -4.37 6.59 4.29
C ILE A 320 -4.50 7.33 5.63
N ARG A 321 -3.46 8.06 6.02
CA ARG A 321 -3.42 8.88 7.24
C ARG A 321 -2.79 10.23 6.92
N HIS A 322 -3.15 11.26 7.68
CA HIS A 322 -2.61 12.61 7.57
C HIS A 322 -1.88 12.96 8.86
#